data_AF-A0A9W6TQ62-F1
#
_entry.id   AF-A0A9W6TQ62-F1
#
_cell.length_a   1.000
_cell.length_b   1.000
_cell.length_c   1.000
_cell.angle_alpha   90.00
_cell.angle_beta   90.00
_cell.angle_gamma   90.00
#
_symmetry.space_group_name_H-M   'P 1'
#
loop_
_entity.id
_entity.type
_entity.pdbx_description
1 polymer ?
#
loop_
_entity_poly.entity_id
_entity_poly.type
_entity_poly.pdbx_seq_one_letter_code
_entity_poly.pdbx_strand_id
1 'polypeptide(L)'
;MLDNMLQQNVCFKSRNTAEEVQELAEEIELNASLEHPHICRFVGVSWNSLNNLTMVTEYFPVGDLQRYLKSSGDLLSWPKDKIYMGDWCC
;
A
#
# COMPACT_ATOMS: atom_id res chain seq x y z
N MET A 1 6.33 13.08 25.33
CA MET A 1 6.25 13.60 23.94
C MET A 1 6.47 12.48 22.90
N LEU A 2 6.15 11.23 23.26
CA LEU A 2 6.26 10.04 22.41
C LEU A 2 4.98 9.20 22.49
N ASP A 3 3.81 9.85 22.54
CA ASP A 3 2.51 9.16 22.66
C ASP A 3 1.52 9.48 21.53
N ASN A 4 1.99 10.00 20.39
CA ASN A 4 1.12 10.34 19.25
C ASN A 4 1.44 9.57 17.95
N MET A 5 2.29 8.54 17.97
CA MET A 5 2.67 7.82 16.74
C MET A 5 2.04 6.42 16.60
N LEU A 6 1.22 5.97 17.55
CA LEU A 6 0.52 4.68 17.47
C LEU A 6 -0.80 4.71 16.66
N GLN A 7 -1.12 5.81 15.97
CA GLN A 7 -2.34 5.93 15.15
C GLN A 7 -2.11 6.03 13.65
N GLN A 8 -0.90 5.72 13.16
CA GLN A 8 -0.68 5.70 11.72
C GLN A 8 -0.92 4.29 11.20
N ASN A 9 -2.12 4.08 10.64
CA ASN A 9 -2.43 2.96 9.78
C ASN A 9 -1.52 3.09 8.53
N VAL A 10 -0.30 2.55 8.60
CA VAL A 10 0.67 2.55 7.49
C VAL A 10 1.17 1.14 7.20
N CYS A 11 1.41 0.85 5.92
CA CYS A 11 2.02 -0.38 5.46
C CYS A 11 3.50 -0.14 5.13
N PHE A 12 4.33 -1.15 5.41
CA PHE A 12 5.77 -1.11 5.15
C PHE A 12 6.13 -2.15 4.10
N LYS A 13 6.75 -1.71 3.00
CA LYS A 13 7.33 -2.58 1.97
C LYS A 13 8.84 -2.41 1.96
N SER A 14 9.57 -3.48 2.29
CA SER A 14 11.03 -3.50 2.34
C SER A 14 11.61 -4.59 1.43
N ARG A 15 12.80 -4.31 0.89
CA ARG A 15 13.60 -5.15 0.02
C ARG A 15 15.08 -5.02 0.40
N ASN A 16 15.87 -6.08 0.20
CA ASN A 16 17.23 -6.16 0.76
C ASN A 16 18.33 -6.46 -0.26
N THR A 17 18.01 -7.05 -1.41
CA THR A 17 19.02 -7.27 -2.46
C THR A 17 19.18 -6.00 -3.29
N ALA A 18 20.35 -5.80 -3.90
CA ALA A 18 20.61 -4.60 -4.69
C ALA A 18 19.64 -4.46 -5.88
N GLU A 19 19.27 -5.57 -6.51
CA GLU A 19 18.29 -5.61 -7.60
C GLU A 19 16.88 -5.24 -7.09
N GLU A 20 16.41 -5.87 -6.02
CA GLU A 20 15.09 -5.58 -5.46
C GLU A 20 14.98 -4.16 -4.89
N VAL A 21 16.08 -3.59 -4.38
CA VAL A 21 16.12 -2.21 -3.88
C VAL A 21 16.00 -1.23 -5.04
N GLN A 22 16.63 -1.52 -6.19
CA GLN A 22 16.48 -0.71 -7.40
C GLN A 22 15.03 -0.74 -7.91
N GLU A 23 14.43 -1.93 -7.99
CA GLU A 23 13.02 -2.08 -8.36
C GLU A 23 12.09 -1.33 -7.38
N LEU A 24 12.39 -1.40 -6.07
CA LEU A 24 11.62 -0.68 -5.06
C LEU A 24 11.76 0.84 -5.21
N ALA A 25 12.94 1.34 -5.62
CA ALA A 25 13.14 2.77 -5.86
C ALA A 25 12.28 3.28 -7.03
N GLU A 26 12.21 2.52 -8.12
CA GLU A 26 11.33 2.83 -9.26
C GLU A 26 9.85 2.81 -8.85
N GLU A 27 9.44 1.85 -8.02
CA GLU A 27 8.09 1.79 -7.47
C GLU A 27 7.77 2.98 -6.54
N ILE A 28 8.74 3.41 -5.73
CA ILE A 28 8.62 4.60 -4.88
C ILE A 28 8.43 5.85 -5.74
N GLU A 29 9.23 6.04 -6.79
CA GLU A 29 9.10 7.19 -7.69
C GLU A 29 7.72 7.23 -8.35
N LEU A 30 7.24 6.08 -8.83
CA LEU A 30 5.90 5.97 -9.40
C LEU A 30 4.83 6.31 -8.37
N ASN A 31 4.86 5.69 -7.19
CA ASN A 31 3.87 5.94 -6.14
C ASN A 31 3.89 7.38 -5.62
N ALA A 32 5.07 8.00 -5.54
CA ALA A 32 5.21 9.40 -5.14
C ALA A 32 4.62 10.38 -6.18
N SER A 33 4.54 9.97 -7.45
CA SER A 33 3.94 10.77 -8.52
C SER A 33 2.41 10.67 -8.59
N LEU A 34 1.81 9.70 -7.90
CA LEU A 34 0.38 9.42 -7.94
C LEU A 34 -0.35 10.07 -6.75
N GLU A 35 -1.15 11.10 -7.03
CA GLU A 35 -2.02 11.73 -6.03
C GLU A 35 -3.48 11.69 -6.50
N HIS A 36 -4.25 10.72 -5.97
CA HIS A 36 -5.67 10.58 -6.27
C HIS A 36 -6.42 9.94 -5.09
N PRO A 37 -7.67 10.33 -4.76
CA PRO A 37 -8.46 9.79 -3.64
C PRO A 37 -8.83 8.30 -3.73
N HIS A 38 -8.42 7.60 -4.80
CA HIS A 38 -8.69 6.15 -5.00
C HIS A 38 -7.41 5.38 -5.33
N ILE A 39 -6.25 6.00 -5.12
CA ILE A 39 -4.95 5.37 -5.26
C ILE A 39 -4.30 5.41 -3.88
N CYS A 40 -3.65 4.30 -3.52
CA CYS A 40 -2.90 4.19 -2.27
C CYS A 40 -1.95 5.38 -2.10
N ARG A 41 -2.11 6.13 -1.02
CA ARG A 41 -1.28 7.30 -0.77
C ARG A 41 0.12 6.88 -0.34
N PHE A 42 1.11 7.36 -1.07
CA PHE A 42 2.50 7.33 -0.64
C PHE A 42 2.70 8.27 0.57
N VAL A 43 3.29 7.73 1.66
CA VAL A 43 3.56 8.49 2.89
C VAL A 43 5.02 8.92 2.95
N GLY A 44 5.94 8.03 2.57
CA GLY A 44 7.36 8.34 2.57
C GLY A 44 8.26 7.12 2.43
N VAL A 45 9.55 7.32 2.70
CA VAL A 45 10.56 6.26 2.75
C VAL A 45 11.30 6.28 4.08
N SER A 46 11.78 5.12 4.49
CA SER A 46 12.67 4.92 5.63
C SER A 46 13.87 4.10 5.19
N TRP A 47 15.05 4.47 5.65
CA TRP A 47 16.28 3.71 5.43
C TRP A 47 17.09 3.63 6.72
N ASN A 48 17.68 2.48 7.01
CA ASN A 48 18.55 2.28 8.19
C ASN A 48 20.01 1.98 7.82
N SER A 49 20.25 1.49 6.60
CA SER A 49 21.54 1.06 6.05
C SER A 49 21.48 1.15 4.53
N LEU A 50 22.63 1.05 3.84
CA LEU A 50 22.70 1.12 2.37
C LEU A 50 21.79 0.11 1.63
N ASN A 51 21.48 -1.03 2.27
CA ASN A 51 20.73 -2.12 1.66
C ASN A 51 19.31 -2.30 2.21
N ASN A 52 18.80 -1.36 3.01
CA ASN A 52 17.48 -1.50 3.60
C ASN A 52 16.67 -0.23 3.34
N LEU A 53 16.14 -0.17 2.11
CA LEU A 53 15.15 0.81 1.70
C LEU A 53 13.77 0.27 2.01
N THR A 54 12.95 1.08 2.68
CA THR A 54 11.58 0.75 3.02
C THR A 54 10.65 1.83 2.53
N MET A 55 9.66 1.46 1.74
CA MET A 55 8.54 2.32 1.36
C MET A 55 7.45 2.28 2.44
N VAL A 56 6.89 3.46 2.75
CA VAL A 56 5.79 3.64 3.69
C VAL A 56 4.58 4.16 2.91
N THR A 57 3.47 3.45 3.01
CA THR A 57 2.19 3.82 2.39
C THR A 57 1.07 3.83 3.42
N GLU A 58 -0.09 4.37 3.04
CA GLU A 58 -1.32 4.16 3.80
C GLU A 58 -1.63 2.66 3.95
N TYR A 59 -2.17 2.26 5.11
CA TYR A 59 -2.62 0.90 5.38
C TYR A 59 -4.11 0.77 5.08
N PHE A 60 -4.42 -0.25 4.28
CA PHE A 60 -5.79 -0.60 3.96
C PHE A 60 -6.18 -1.86 4.75
N PRO A 61 -7.16 -1.76 5.67
CA PRO A 61 -7.49 -2.86 6.58
C PRO A 61 -8.19 -4.04 5.89
N VAL A 62 -8.71 -3.82 4.68
CA VAL A 62 -9.63 -4.78 4.05
C VAL A 62 -8.92 -5.79 3.14
N GLY A 63 -7.65 -5.58 2.80
CA GLY A 63 -6.89 -6.54 2.01
C GLY A 63 -6.70 -6.13 0.55
N ASP A 64 -6.10 -7.02 -0.23
CA ASP A 64 -6.11 -6.96 -1.69
C ASP A 64 -7.48 -7.37 -2.29
N LEU A 65 -7.82 -6.77 -3.44
CA LEU A 65 -9.05 -7.06 -4.17
C LEU A 65 -9.16 -8.53 -4.58
N GLN A 66 -8.05 -9.21 -4.88
CA GLN A 66 -8.07 -10.60 -5.31
C GLN A 66 -8.57 -11.52 -4.19
N ARG A 67 -8.13 -11.29 -2.95
CA ARG A 67 -8.55 -12.02 -1.75
C ARG A 67 -10.02 -11.76 -1.46
N TYR A 68 -10.47 -10.52 -1.61
CA TYR A 68 -11.88 -10.18 -1.49
C TYR A 68 -12.74 -10.92 -2.51
N LEU A 69 -12.40 -10.83 -3.80
CA LEU A 69 -13.11 -11.50 -4.88
C LEU A 69 -13.15 -13.03 -4.71
N LYS A 70 -12.06 -13.64 -4.24
CA LYS A 70 -12.02 -15.09 -3.93
C LYS A 70 -12.97 -15.47 -2.79
N SER A 71 -13.17 -14.60 -1.81
CA SER A 71 -13.99 -14.88 -0.63
C SER A 71 -15.49 -14.64 -0.84
N SER A 72 -15.84 -13.67 -1.69
CA SER A 72 -17.20 -13.12 -1.80
C SER A 72 -17.77 -13.20 -3.22
N GLY A 73 -17.03 -13.78 -4.18
CA GLY A 73 -17.37 -13.80 -5.61
C GLY A 73 -18.77 -14.30 -5.96
N ASP A 74 -19.33 -15.22 -5.18
CA ASP A 74 -20.66 -15.79 -5.41
C ASP A 74 -21.81 -14.85 -4.99
N LEU A 75 -21.54 -13.83 -4.16
CA LEU A 75 -22.54 -12.84 -3.70
C LEU A 75 -22.47 -11.50 -4.45
N LEU A 76 -21.46 -11.28 -5.29
CA LEU A 76 -21.25 -9.98 -5.92
C LEU A 76 -22.16 -9.79 -7.13
N SER A 77 -23.00 -8.76 -7.08
CA SER A 77 -23.81 -8.34 -8.23
C SER A 77 -23.27 -7.02 -8.77
N TRP A 78 -22.89 -7.01 -10.05
CA TRP A 78 -22.30 -5.86 -10.75
C TRP A 78 -22.94 -4.48 -10.49
N PRO A 79 -24.26 -4.33 -10.25
CA PRO A 79 -24.86 -3.04 -9.94
C PRO A 79 -24.61 -2.53 -8.51
N LYS A 80 -24.32 -3.41 -7.54
CA LYS A 80 -24.28 -3.06 -6.10
C LYS A 80 -22.86 -2.86 -5.56
N ASP A 81 -21.89 -3.60 -6.07
CA ASP A 81 -20.57 -3.71 -5.42
C ASP A 81 -19.46 -2.91 -6.14
N LYS A 82 -19.85 -2.13 -7.16
CA LYS A 82 -18.91 -1.42 -8.06
C LYS A 82 -18.15 -0.27 -7.40
N ILE A 83 -18.62 0.28 -6.28
CA ILE A 83 -18.18 1.60 -5.78
C ILE A 83 -17.31 1.52 -4.51
N TYR A 84 -17.16 0.35 -3.86
CA TYR A 84 -16.31 0.24 -2.66
C TYR A 84 -14.89 -0.26 -2.93
N MET A 85 -14.48 -0.43 -4.20
CA MET A 85 -13.16 -0.99 -4.55
C MET A 85 -12.00 0.01 -4.46
N GLY A 86 -12.26 1.29 -4.15
CA GLY A 86 -11.25 2.35 -4.04
C GLY A 86 -10.41 2.33 -2.75
N ASP A 87 -10.81 1.53 -1.76
CA ASP A 87 -10.17 1.45 -0.43
C ASP A 87 -9.37 0.15 -0.25
N TRP A 88 -8.83 -0.42 -1.33
CA TRP A 88 -8.17 -1.73 -1.31
C TRP A 88 -6.77 -1.63 -1.89
N CYS A 89 -5.78 -1.42 -1.04
CA CYS A 89 -4.41 -1.79 -1.39
C CYS A 89 -3.56 -2.15 -0.16
N CYS A 90 -3.68 -3.40 0.28
CA CYS A 90 -2.62 -4.34 0.70
C CYS A 90 -3.30 -5.65 1.08
#